data_AF-A0A0A9XSZ1-F1
#
_entry.id   AF-A0A0A9XSZ1-F1
#
_cell.length_a   1.000
_cell.length_b   1.000
_cell.length_c   1.000
_cell.angle_alpha   90.00
_cell.angle_beta   90.00
_cell.angle_gamma   90.00
#
_symmetry.space_group_name_H-M   'P 1'
#
loop_
_entity.id
_entity.type
_entity.pdbx_description
1 polymer ?
#
loop_
_entity_poly.entity_id
_entity_poly.type
_entity_poly.pdbx_seq_one_letter_code
_entity_poly.pdbx_strand_id
1 'polypeptide(L)'
;MRVEPFDVRFHPLAMGRTYRHRRKKQQESRPLSLGSDEKYLDLVKWLSDQQWLPTCKLSPVLFKETGRGMVAKENIPAQSILASLPSSILITVQTVAKSVLSEVFLNTDCCFSTQQILSAFLVWQKHLGKDSHWLPYLNILPNRYYSPVFCSDEVVNAFPNMIGDKIYRMQAKIEELYDSLIEAIPDKCCDHCDKPYNEIFSQEYFKWAWFTVNSRSVYLSPLVNDSCNINLTDANSIALAPFLDMINHSDRAKVNVLFDETNRSYSIMTLVPY
;
A
#
# COMPACT_ATOMS: atom_id res chain seq x y z
N MET A 1 38.82 39.39 60.47
CA MET A 1 38.84 39.25 59.00
C MET A 1 37.84 38.19 58.61
N ARG A 2 36.79 38.56 57.88
CA ARG A 2 35.77 37.64 57.37
C ARG A 2 36.31 36.91 56.14
N VAL A 3 36.14 35.60 56.10
CA VAL A 3 36.38 34.78 54.91
C VAL A 3 35.03 34.62 54.22
N GLU A 4 34.88 35.23 53.04
CA GLU A 4 33.73 35.04 52.15
C GLU A 4 33.99 33.84 51.23
N PRO A 5 32.99 32.97 50.96
CA PRO A 5 33.15 31.81 50.09
C PRO A 5 33.09 32.19 48.61
N PHE A 6 33.94 31.56 47.80
CA PHE A 6 33.94 31.70 46.34
C PHE A 6 32.67 31.09 45.73
N ASP A 7 31.86 31.93 45.09
CA ASP A 7 30.69 31.56 44.28
C ASP A 7 31.15 31.08 42.89
N VAL A 8 31.20 29.76 42.67
CA VAL A 8 31.53 29.18 41.36
C VAL A 8 30.25 29.07 40.54
N ARG A 9 29.96 30.11 39.75
CA ARG A 9 28.93 30.05 38.71
C ARG A 9 29.37 29.08 37.61
N PHE A 10 28.68 27.95 37.51
CA PHE A 10 28.79 27.06 36.35
C PHE A 10 28.24 27.76 35.10
N HIS A 11 29.13 28.21 34.22
CA HIS A 11 28.73 28.60 32.86
C HIS A 11 28.34 27.36 32.05
N PRO A 12 27.28 27.41 31.23
CA PRO A 12 26.92 26.30 30.35
C PRO A 12 28.07 26.07 29.36
N LEU A 13 28.62 24.85 29.34
CA LEU A 13 29.65 24.46 28.37
C LEU A 13 29.14 24.75 26.96
N ALA A 14 29.78 25.71 26.27
CA ALA A 14 29.46 26.04 24.90
C ALA A 14 29.72 24.81 24.02
N MET A 15 28.65 24.14 23.61
CA MET A 15 28.74 22.90 22.83
C MET A 15 29.56 23.12 21.55
N GLY A 16 30.59 22.30 21.34
CA GLY A 16 31.54 22.44 20.24
C GLY A 16 30.91 22.28 18.86
N ARG A 17 31.59 22.80 17.82
CA ARG A 17 31.13 22.75 16.41
C ARG A 17 30.77 21.33 15.94
N THR A 18 31.54 20.32 16.34
CA THR A 18 31.28 18.90 16.02
C THR A 18 29.98 18.38 16.62
N TYR A 19 29.66 18.78 17.85
CA TYR A 19 28.39 18.42 18.49
C TYR A 19 27.21 19.07 17.76
N ARG A 20 27.33 20.36 17.40
CA ARG A 20 26.29 21.07 16.64
C ARG A 20 26.08 20.45 15.26
N HIS A 21 27.14 20.08 14.56
CA HIS A 21 27.05 19.38 13.27
C HIS A 21 26.41 18.00 13.39
N ARG A 22 26.82 17.18 14.38
CA ARG A 22 26.18 15.87 14.63
C ARG A 22 24.71 16.04 14.95
N ARG A 23 24.36 16.97 15.84
CA ARG A 23 22.97 17.24 16.24
C ARG A 23 22.13 17.79 15.08
N LYS A 24 22.70 18.65 14.23
CA LYS A 24 22.06 19.14 13.00
C LYS A 24 21.82 18.00 12.01
N LYS A 25 22.82 17.15 11.77
CA LYS A 25 22.68 15.95 10.92
C LYS A 25 21.65 14.96 11.48
N GLN A 26 21.57 14.83 12.80
CA GLN A 26 20.60 13.99 13.50
C GLN A 26 19.19 14.59 13.49
N GLN A 27 19.03 15.92 13.43
CA GLN A 27 17.76 16.59 13.20
C GLN A 27 17.33 16.49 11.74
N GLU A 28 18.24 16.65 10.78
CA GLU A 28 17.97 16.49 9.34
C GLU A 28 17.60 15.05 8.98
N SER A 29 18.04 14.06 9.76
CA SER A 29 17.67 12.66 9.60
C SER A 29 16.45 12.23 10.41
N ARG A 30 15.84 13.12 11.21
CA ARG A 30 14.65 12.75 12.00
C ARG A 30 13.47 12.56 11.06
N PRO A 31 12.81 11.39 11.11
CA PRO A 31 11.62 11.18 10.31
C PRO A 31 10.49 12.12 10.75
N LEU A 32 9.77 12.71 9.80
CA LEU A 32 8.67 13.64 10.08
C LEU A 32 7.44 12.83 10.51
N SER A 33 6.85 13.14 11.67
CA SER A 33 5.64 12.43 12.12
C SER A 33 4.44 12.85 11.27
N LEU A 34 3.65 11.86 10.86
CA LEU A 34 2.37 12.03 10.15
C LEU A 34 1.18 11.64 11.03
N GLY A 35 1.36 11.56 12.35
CA GLY A 35 0.33 11.06 13.26
C GLY A 35 -0.92 11.95 13.33
N SER A 36 -0.79 13.22 12.97
CA SER A 36 -1.88 14.19 12.85
C SER A 36 -2.33 14.42 11.40
N ASP A 37 -1.87 13.60 10.45
CA ASP A 37 -2.33 13.67 9.07
C ASP A 37 -3.80 13.23 9.01
N GLU A 38 -4.67 14.10 8.49
CA GLU A 38 -6.12 13.87 8.46
C GLU A 38 -6.48 12.58 7.72
N LYS A 39 -5.79 12.25 6.62
CA LYS A 39 -6.06 11.04 5.84
C LYS A 39 -5.71 9.78 6.61
N TYR A 40 -4.65 9.82 7.41
CA TYR A 40 -4.30 8.72 8.30
C TYR A 40 -5.32 8.56 9.43
N LEU A 41 -5.76 9.67 10.04
CA LEU A 41 -6.77 9.64 11.09
C LEU A 41 -8.12 9.10 10.56
N ASP A 42 -8.52 9.50 9.36
CA ASP A 42 -9.70 8.97 8.67
C ASP A 42 -9.58 7.47 8.40
N LEU A 43 -8.40 7.00 7.97
CA LEU A 43 -8.13 5.57 7.78
C LEU A 43 -8.26 4.79 9.10
N VAL A 44 -7.63 5.26 10.18
CA VAL A 44 -7.69 4.58 11.48
C VAL A 44 -9.11 4.56 12.02
N LYS A 45 -9.86 5.66 11.87
CA LYS A 45 -11.27 5.72 12.27
C LYS A 45 -12.10 4.71 11.48
N TRP A 46 -11.97 4.67 10.16
CA TRP A 46 -12.66 3.71 9.31
C TRP A 46 -12.32 2.27 9.68
N LEU A 47 -11.05 1.95 9.92
CA LEU A 47 -10.63 0.63 10.38
C LEU A 47 -11.28 0.27 11.73
N SER A 48 -11.33 1.21 12.68
CA SER A 48 -12.02 1.00 13.97
C SER A 48 -13.51 0.70 13.78
N ASP A 49 -14.18 1.37 12.83
CA ASP A 49 -15.58 1.09 12.50
C ASP A 49 -15.75 -0.33 11.90
N GLN A 50 -14.69 -0.87 11.27
CA GLN A 50 -14.59 -2.25 10.81
C GLN A 50 -14.12 -3.24 11.91
N GLN A 51 -14.19 -2.85 13.18
CA GLN A 51 -13.79 -3.66 14.35
C GLN A 51 -12.30 -4.02 14.39
N TRP A 52 -11.47 -3.31 13.63
CA TRP A 52 -10.02 -3.45 13.72
C TRP A 52 -9.47 -2.71 14.94
N LEU A 53 -8.48 -3.31 15.60
CA LEU A 53 -7.72 -2.70 16.69
C LEU A 53 -6.21 -2.84 16.43
N PRO A 54 -5.39 -1.80 16.74
CA PRO A 54 -3.94 -1.91 16.68
C PRO A 54 -3.41 -3.01 17.61
N THR A 55 -2.53 -3.88 17.10
CA THR A 55 -1.89 -4.93 17.90
C THR A 55 -0.61 -4.44 18.58
N CYS A 56 0.01 -3.38 18.06
CA CYS A 56 1.16 -2.71 18.64
C CYS A 56 1.13 -1.20 18.37
N LYS A 57 1.93 -0.43 19.12
CA LYS A 57 2.01 1.02 18.97
C LYS A 57 2.91 1.40 17.79
N LEU A 58 2.31 1.49 16.61
CA LEU A 58 2.94 2.04 15.41
C LEU A 58 2.47 3.48 15.19
N SER A 59 3.30 4.31 14.55
CA SER A 59 2.89 5.63 14.07
C SER A 59 3.40 5.91 12.67
N PRO A 60 2.62 6.61 11.84
CA PRO A 60 3.01 6.95 10.49
C PRO A 60 4.04 8.09 10.50
N VAL A 61 4.96 7.99 9.56
CA VAL A 61 6.15 8.81 9.48
C VAL A 61 6.57 8.96 8.01
N LEU A 62 7.14 10.11 7.65
CA LEU A 62 7.83 10.31 6.38
C LEU A 62 9.35 10.11 6.56
N PHE A 63 9.86 9.01 6.01
CA PHE A 63 11.28 8.71 5.90
C PHE A 63 11.86 9.33 4.64
N LYS A 64 13.12 9.78 4.73
CA LYS A 64 13.82 10.43 3.61
C LYS A 64 14.04 9.48 2.42
N GLU A 65 14.32 8.21 2.70
CA GLU A 65 14.73 7.22 1.68
C GLU A 65 13.54 6.43 1.13
N THR A 66 12.62 6.03 2.00
CA THR A 66 11.50 5.13 1.66
C THR A 66 10.15 5.84 1.56
N GLY A 67 10.10 7.14 1.86
CA GLY A 67 8.85 7.89 1.87
C GLY A 67 7.99 7.56 3.09
N ARG A 68 6.66 7.52 2.92
CA ARG A 68 5.74 7.22 4.03
C ARG A 68 6.00 5.80 4.55
N GLY A 69 5.96 5.62 5.86
CA GLY A 69 6.09 4.32 6.51
C GLY A 69 5.65 4.36 7.97
N MET A 70 5.82 3.24 8.66
CA MET A 70 5.49 3.11 10.09
C MET A 70 6.75 3.05 10.95
N VAL A 71 6.68 3.61 12.17
CA VAL A 71 7.71 3.46 13.21
C VAL A 71 7.09 2.88 14.48
N ALA A 72 7.80 1.97 15.14
CA ALA A 72 7.42 1.48 16.46
C ALA A 72 7.60 2.58 17.53
N LYS A 73 6.63 2.69 18.45
CA LYS A 73 6.66 3.58 19.62
C LYS A 73 6.87 2.84 20.93
N GLU A 74 7.06 1.55 20.83
CA GLU A 74 7.39 0.62 21.90
C GLU A 74 8.31 -0.45 21.33
N ASN A 75 9.03 -1.15 22.21
CA ASN A 75 9.79 -2.32 21.79
C ASN A 75 8.82 -3.43 21.41
N ILE A 76 8.99 -4.01 20.22
CA ILE A 76 8.19 -5.12 19.73
C ILE A 76 9.07 -6.36 19.73
N PRO A 77 8.86 -7.35 20.61
CA PRO A 77 9.62 -8.59 20.60
C PRO A 77 9.42 -9.40 19.31
N ALA A 78 10.37 -10.28 19.00
CA ALA A 78 10.15 -11.33 18.02
C ALA A 78 8.94 -12.19 18.40
N GLN A 79 8.26 -12.76 17.40
CA GLN A 79 7.01 -13.52 17.49
C GLN A 79 5.78 -12.68 17.89
N SER A 80 5.88 -11.35 17.91
CA SER A 80 4.71 -10.47 18.13
C SER A 80 3.91 -10.27 16.85
N ILE A 81 2.60 -10.08 16.99
CA ILE A 81 1.72 -9.67 15.88
C ILE A 81 1.91 -8.17 15.61
N LEU A 82 2.42 -7.83 14.43
CA LEU A 82 2.59 -6.44 13.98
C LEU A 82 1.27 -5.80 13.56
N ALA A 83 0.41 -6.59 12.92
CA ALA A 83 -0.92 -6.19 12.51
C ALA A 83 -1.78 -7.43 12.33
N SER A 84 -3.05 -7.32 12.69
CA SER A 84 -4.10 -8.31 12.42
C SER A 84 -5.29 -7.57 11.85
N LEU A 85 -5.76 -7.97 10.68
CA LEU A 85 -6.84 -7.32 9.94
C LEU A 85 -7.99 -8.30 9.73
N PRO A 86 -9.25 -7.92 10.00
CA PRO A 86 -10.41 -8.73 9.63
C PRO A 86 -10.42 -9.03 8.13
N SER A 87 -10.82 -10.23 7.70
CA SER A 87 -10.85 -10.58 6.27
C SER A 87 -11.80 -9.70 5.48
N SER A 88 -12.83 -9.15 6.13
CA SER A 88 -13.83 -8.25 5.53
C SER A 88 -13.26 -6.94 4.99
N ILE A 89 -12.13 -6.48 5.53
CA ILE A 89 -11.50 -5.23 5.06
C ILE A 89 -10.54 -5.45 3.88
N LEU A 90 -10.15 -6.70 3.64
CA LEU A 90 -9.23 -7.05 2.55
C LEU A 90 -9.94 -6.88 1.20
N ILE A 91 -9.17 -6.41 0.22
CA ILE A 91 -9.64 -6.41 -1.17
C ILE A 91 -9.06 -7.67 -1.84
N THR A 92 -9.93 -8.64 -2.09
CA THR A 92 -9.62 -9.92 -2.72
C THR A 92 -10.45 -10.10 -4.00
N VAL A 93 -10.18 -11.17 -4.76
CA VAL A 93 -11.03 -11.53 -5.91
C VAL A 93 -12.49 -11.74 -5.48
N GLN A 94 -12.70 -12.30 -4.28
CA GLN A 94 -14.03 -12.47 -3.72
C GLN A 94 -14.73 -11.14 -3.43
N THR A 95 -13.98 -10.11 -3.02
CA THR A 95 -14.50 -8.74 -2.88
C THR A 95 -15.02 -8.22 -4.23
N VAL A 96 -14.30 -8.50 -5.32
CA VAL A 96 -14.71 -8.10 -6.68
C VAL A 96 -15.92 -8.91 -7.17
N ALA A 97 -15.93 -10.21 -6.93
CA ALA A 97 -17.04 -11.11 -7.28
C ALA A 97 -18.36 -10.77 -6.58
N LYS A 98 -18.31 -10.05 -5.44
CA LYS A 98 -19.48 -9.54 -4.72
C LYS A 98 -19.84 -8.09 -5.06
N SER A 99 -19.13 -7.49 -6.02
CA SER A 99 -19.32 -6.09 -6.41
C SER A 99 -20.07 -5.96 -7.74
N VAL A 100 -20.35 -4.73 -8.14
CA VAL A 100 -20.91 -4.41 -9.48
C VAL A 100 -20.01 -4.86 -10.63
N LEU A 101 -18.71 -5.08 -10.40
CA LEU A 101 -17.81 -5.60 -11.42
C LEU A 101 -17.90 -7.12 -11.61
N SER A 102 -18.73 -7.81 -10.82
CA SER A 102 -18.91 -9.26 -10.95
C SER A 102 -19.34 -9.68 -12.37
N GLU A 103 -20.25 -8.93 -12.99
CA GLU A 103 -20.68 -9.16 -14.38
C GLU A 103 -19.54 -9.06 -15.40
N VAL A 104 -18.56 -8.18 -15.20
CA VAL A 104 -17.39 -8.04 -16.10
C VAL A 104 -16.56 -9.32 -16.11
N PHE A 105 -16.42 -9.97 -14.95
CA PHE A 105 -15.50 -11.09 -14.75
C PHE A 105 -16.17 -12.47 -14.71
N LEU A 106 -17.49 -12.55 -14.55
CA LEU A 106 -18.25 -13.79 -14.53
C LEU A 106 -18.99 -14.08 -15.84
N ASN A 107 -19.29 -13.06 -16.66
CA ASN A 107 -20.03 -13.23 -17.92
C ASN A 107 -19.11 -13.21 -19.15
N THR A 108 -17.89 -13.68 -19.01
CA THR A 108 -16.89 -13.70 -20.08
C THR A 108 -16.10 -15.00 -20.06
N ASP A 109 -15.73 -15.46 -21.26
CA ASP A 109 -14.79 -16.58 -21.43
C ASP A 109 -13.32 -16.15 -21.25
N CYS A 110 -13.07 -14.84 -21.11
CA CYS A 110 -11.75 -14.30 -20.82
C CYS A 110 -11.26 -14.73 -19.43
N CYS A 111 -9.97 -15.07 -19.35
CA CYS A 111 -9.29 -15.31 -18.09
C CYS A 111 -8.48 -14.08 -17.67
N PHE A 112 -8.49 -13.75 -16.39
CA PHE A 112 -7.75 -12.61 -15.85
C PHE A 112 -6.80 -13.04 -14.74
N SER A 113 -5.67 -12.37 -14.64
CA SER A 113 -4.84 -12.50 -13.44
C SER A 113 -5.57 -11.91 -12.23
N THR A 114 -5.29 -12.46 -11.06
CA THR A 114 -5.73 -11.92 -9.77
C THR A 114 -5.41 -10.42 -9.70
N GLN A 115 -4.23 -10.04 -10.18
CA GLN A 115 -3.79 -8.66 -10.24
C GLN A 115 -4.67 -7.76 -11.12
N GLN A 116 -5.04 -8.19 -12.32
CA GLN A 116 -5.92 -7.41 -13.21
C GLN A 116 -7.27 -7.14 -12.55
N ILE A 117 -7.84 -8.16 -11.91
CA ILE A 117 -9.14 -8.07 -11.23
C ILE A 117 -9.08 -7.05 -10.09
N LEU A 118 -8.07 -7.14 -9.22
CA LEU A 118 -7.89 -6.17 -8.13
C LEU A 118 -7.62 -4.75 -8.67
N SER A 119 -6.93 -4.64 -9.80
CA SER A 119 -6.64 -3.36 -10.44
C SER A 119 -7.92 -2.70 -10.96
N ALA A 120 -8.76 -3.45 -11.67
CA ALA A 120 -10.06 -2.96 -12.12
C ALA A 120 -10.93 -2.51 -10.94
N PHE A 121 -10.95 -3.30 -9.87
CA PHE A 121 -11.66 -2.92 -8.66
C PHE A 121 -11.18 -1.60 -8.07
N LEU A 122 -9.86 -1.39 -7.97
CA LEU A 122 -9.32 -0.10 -7.49
C LEU A 122 -9.71 1.08 -8.38
N VAL A 123 -9.72 0.90 -9.71
CA VAL A 123 -10.18 1.95 -10.64
C VAL A 123 -11.64 2.31 -10.36
N TRP A 124 -12.50 1.30 -10.24
CA TRP A 124 -13.91 1.50 -9.92
C TRP A 124 -14.11 2.19 -8.57
N GLN A 125 -13.41 1.76 -7.53
CA GLN A 125 -13.51 2.39 -6.21
C GLN A 125 -13.01 3.84 -6.23
N LYS A 126 -11.95 4.13 -7.00
CA LYS A 126 -11.46 5.50 -7.20
C LYS A 126 -12.51 6.36 -7.92
N HIS A 127 -13.21 5.79 -8.90
CA HIS A 127 -14.28 6.46 -9.64
C HIS A 127 -15.49 6.82 -8.75
N LEU A 128 -15.91 5.92 -7.87
CA LEU A 128 -16.99 6.19 -6.90
C LEU A 128 -16.66 7.37 -5.96
N GLY A 129 -15.37 7.64 -5.73
CA GLY A 129 -14.94 8.78 -4.93
C GLY A 129 -15.54 8.73 -3.53
N LYS A 130 -16.39 9.71 -3.19
CA LYS A 130 -16.99 9.84 -1.85
C LYS A 130 -17.91 8.68 -1.49
N ASP A 131 -18.48 8.01 -2.48
CA ASP A 131 -19.40 6.89 -2.29
C ASP A 131 -18.66 5.54 -2.16
N SER A 132 -17.33 5.54 -2.28
CA SER A 132 -16.54 4.34 -2.05
C SER A 132 -16.41 4.03 -0.56
N HIS A 133 -16.79 2.80 -0.19
CA HIS A 133 -16.51 2.26 1.14
C HIS A 133 -15.02 2.26 1.48
N TRP A 134 -14.14 2.11 0.48
CA TRP A 134 -12.68 2.09 0.65
C TRP A 134 -12.04 3.48 0.50
N LEU A 135 -12.81 4.57 0.44
CA LEU A 135 -12.27 5.93 0.29
C LEU A 135 -11.14 6.27 1.27
N PRO A 136 -11.24 5.96 2.59
CA PRO A 136 -10.15 6.26 3.53
C PRO A 136 -8.84 5.54 3.17
N TYR A 137 -8.93 4.30 2.68
CA TYR A 137 -7.79 3.57 2.15
C TYR A 137 -7.27 4.19 0.85
N LEU A 138 -8.14 4.49 -0.11
CA LEU A 138 -7.74 5.10 -1.38
C LEU A 138 -7.00 6.44 -1.20
N ASN A 139 -7.37 7.21 -0.18
CA ASN A 139 -6.76 8.51 0.12
C ASN A 139 -5.31 8.40 0.61
N ILE A 140 -4.92 7.27 1.24
CA ILE A 140 -3.55 7.05 1.73
C ILE A 140 -2.61 6.50 0.65
N LEU A 141 -3.17 5.93 -0.43
CA LEU A 141 -2.39 5.37 -1.52
C LEU A 141 -1.52 6.45 -2.22
N PRO A 142 -0.40 6.07 -2.86
CA PRO A 142 0.33 6.98 -3.73
C PRO A 142 -0.53 7.44 -4.89
N ASN A 143 -0.48 8.73 -5.19
CA ASN A 143 -1.15 9.27 -6.39
C ASN A 143 -0.40 8.92 -7.68
N ARG A 144 0.89 8.59 -7.58
CA ARG A 144 1.76 8.25 -8.71
C ARG A 144 2.87 7.31 -8.27
N TYR A 145 3.41 6.60 -9.24
CA TYR A 145 4.54 5.70 -9.08
C TYR A 145 5.70 6.19 -9.94
N TYR A 146 6.92 5.90 -9.47
CA TYR A 146 8.13 6.16 -10.23
C TYR A 146 8.71 4.81 -10.62
N SER A 147 8.52 4.45 -11.88
CA SER A 147 9.00 3.19 -12.46
C SER A 147 9.47 3.46 -13.88
N PRO A 148 10.54 2.79 -14.36
CA PRO A 148 11.01 2.95 -15.74
C PRO A 148 9.95 2.71 -16.81
N VAL A 149 8.87 1.99 -16.50
CA VAL A 149 7.76 1.78 -17.46
C VAL A 149 6.99 3.06 -17.80
N PHE A 150 7.11 4.11 -16.98
CA PHE A 150 6.50 5.42 -17.24
C PHE A 150 7.43 6.34 -18.05
N CYS A 151 8.64 5.88 -18.38
CA CYS A 151 9.59 6.66 -19.17
C CYS A 151 9.18 6.70 -20.65
N SER A 152 9.51 7.80 -21.32
CA SER A 152 9.42 7.92 -22.77
C SER A 152 10.47 7.04 -23.46
N ASP A 153 10.24 6.73 -24.73
CA ASP A 153 11.19 5.96 -25.55
C ASP A 153 12.59 6.58 -25.55
N GLU A 154 12.71 7.90 -25.57
CA GLU A 154 13.99 8.60 -25.46
C GLU A 154 14.76 8.21 -24.20
N VAL A 155 14.08 8.18 -23.04
CA VAL A 155 14.68 7.81 -21.76
C VAL A 155 14.96 6.31 -21.71
N VAL A 156 14.06 5.48 -22.24
CA VAL A 156 14.26 4.02 -22.29
C VAL A 156 15.47 3.66 -23.16
N ASN A 157 15.64 4.32 -24.30
CA ASN A 157 16.76 4.13 -25.23
C ASN A 157 18.11 4.63 -24.68
N ALA A 158 18.11 5.42 -23.60
CA ALA A 158 19.33 5.79 -22.89
C ALA A 158 19.85 4.67 -21.96
N PHE A 159 19.02 3.69 -21.62
CA PHE A 159 19.47 2.51 -20.88
C PHE A 159 20.22 1.52 -21.78
N PRO A 160 21.08 0.66 -21.22
CA PRO A 160 21.61 -0.49 -21.96
C PRO A 160 20.47 -1.33 -22.56
N ASN A 161 20.64 -1.81 -23.80
CA ASN A 161 19.59 -2.53 -24.56
C ASN A 161 18.89 -3.62 -23.73
N MET A 162 19.64 -4.43 -22.97
CA MET A 162 19.07 -5.48 -22.12
C MET A 162 18.06 -4.98 -21.07
N ILE A 163 18.24 -3.76 -20.58
CA ILE A 163 17.32 -3.09 -19.65
C ILE A 163 16.16 -2.46 -20.43
N GLY A 164 16.45 -1.76 -21.53
CA GLY A 164 15.44 -1.20 -22.42
C GLY A 164 14.42 -2.24 -22.89
N ASP A 165 14.89 -3.39 -23.37
CA ASP A 165 14.06 -4.52 -23.82
C ASP A 165 13.16 -5.09 -22.71
N LYS A 166 13.61 -5.03 -21.44
CA LYS A 166 12.78 -5.44 -20.29
C LYS A 166 11.68 -4.41 -20.00
N ILE A 167 12.01 -3.12 -20.13
CA ILE A 167 11.06 -2.03 -19.93
C ILE A 167 9.97 -2.09 -21.00
N TYR A 168 10.34 -2.19 -22.28
CA TYR A 168 9.37 -2.29 -23.38
C TYR A 168 8.47 -3.52 -23.25
N ARG A 169 9.03 -4.68 -22.87
CA ARG A 169 8.20 -5.88 -22.60
C ARG A 169 7.21 -5.67 -21.47
N MET A 170 7.60 -4.95 -20.42
CA MET A 170 6.69 -4.65 -19.31
C MET A 170 5.60 -3.64 -19.75
N GLN A 171 5.95 -2.63 -20.53
CA GLN A 171 4.98 -1.68 -21.10
C GLN A 171 3.95 -2.40 -21.97
N ALA A 172 4.42 -3.19 -22.94
CA ALA A 172 3.56 -4.00 -23.80
C ALA A 172 2.69 -4.95 -22.98
N LYS A 173 3.24 -5.58 -21.93
CA LYS A 173 2.45 -6.45 -21.07
C LYS A 173 1.32 -5.71 -20.37
N ILE A 174 1.58 -4.52 -19.82
CA ILE A 174 0.53 -3.73 -19.16
C ILE A 174 -0.55 -3.30 -20.17
N GLU A 175 -0.17 -3.02 -21.41
CA GLU A 175 -1.10 -2.70 -22.50
C GLU A 175 -1.98 -3.90 -22.87
N GLU A 176 -1.41 -5.09 -23.07
CA GLU A 176 -2.18 -6.31 -23.28
C GLU A 176 -3.18 -6.57 -22.14
N LEU A 177 -2.74 -6.39 -20.90
CA LEU A 177 -3.59 -6.59 -19.73
C LEU A 177 -4.74 -5.58 -19.68
N TYR A 178 -4.51 -4.35 -20.14
CA TYR A 178 -5.53 -3.31 -20.25
C TYR A 178 -6.52 -3.60 -21.39
N ASP A 179 -6.02 -3.92 -22.58
CA ASP A 179 -6.85 -4.18 -23.76
C ASP A 179 -7.82 -5.34 -23.49
N SER A 180 -7.31 -6.44 -22.89
CA SER A 180 -8.15 -7.57 -22.48
C SER A 180 -9.24 -7.21 -21.46
N LEU A 181 -9.00 -6.22 -20.59
CA LEU A 181 -10.00 -5.74 -19.64
C LEU A 181 -11.08 -4.92 -20.35
N ILE A 182 -10.68 -4.03 -21.25
CA ILE A 182 -11.62 -3.19 -22.03
C ILE A 182 -12.50 -4.06 -22.93
N GLU A 183 -11.95 -5.09 -23.55
CA GLU A 183 -12.73 -6.03 -24.38
C GLU A 183 -13.82 -6.76 -23.59
N ALA A 184 -13.57 -7.06 -22.30
CA ALA A 184 -14.53 -7.73 -21.43
C ALA A 184 -15.50 -6.77 -20.72
N ILE A 185 -15.23 -5.48 -20.73
CA ILE A 185 -16.12 -4.48 -20.15
C ILE A 185 -17.38 -4.36 -21.01
N PRO A 186 -18.58 -4.49 -20.43
CA PRO A 186 -19.81 -4.30 -21.18
C PRO A 186 -19.95 -2.86 -21.64
N ASP A 187 -20.55 -2.67 -22.82
CA ASP A 187 -20.93 -1.34 -23.33
C ASP A 187 -22.10 -0.79 -22.51
N LYS A 188 -21.76 -0.19 -21.37
CA LYS A 188 -22.71 0.40 -20.42
C LYS A 188 -22.14 1.61 -19.72
N CYS A 189 -23.04 2.36 -19.10
CA CYS A 189 -22.71 3.52 -18.28
C CYS A 189 -22.82 3.20 -16.78
N CYS A 190 -22.14 3.99 -15.97
CA CYS A 190 -22.24 3.93 -14.52
C CYS A 190 -23.57 4.50 -14.04
N ASP A 191 -24.39 3.67 -13.38
CA ASP A 191 -25.71 4.05 -12.85
C ASP A 191 -25.68 5.26 -11.90
N HIS A 192 -24.52 5.55 -11.30
CA HIS A 192 -24.34 6.69 -10.40
C HIS A 192 -24.17 8.04 -11.13
N CYS A 193 -23.56 8.06 -12.32
CA CYS A 193 -23.16 9.33 -12.96
C CYS A 193 -23.20 9.33 -14.50
N ASP A 194 -23.78 8.30 -15.11
CA ASP A 194 -23.93 8.10 -16.56
C ASP A 194 -22.62 8.11 -17.36
N LYS A 195 -21.46 7.98 -16.70
CA LYS A 195 -20.18 7.87 -17.41
C LYS A 195 -20.03 6.49 -18.05
N PRO A 196 -19.63 6.41 -19.33
CA PRO A 196 -19.27 5.15 -19.98
C PRO A 196 -18.17 4.40 -19.23
N TYR A 197 -18.26 3.07 -19.16
CA TYR A 197 -17.25 2.27 -18.47
C TYR A 197 -15.86 2.42 -19.10
N ASN A 198 -15.75 2.50 -20.43
CA ASN A 198 -14.47 2.72 -21.11
C ASN A 198 -13.79 4.06 -20.74
N GLU A 199 -14.55 5.10 -20.37
CA GLU A 199 -14.00 6.35 -19.84
C GLU A 199 -13.54 6.21 -18.38
N ILE A 200 -14.26 5.43 -17.58
CA ILE A 200 -13.94 5.15 -16.18
C ILE A 200 -12.65 4.32 -16.09
N PHE A 201 -12.58 3.26 -16.87
CA PHE A 201 -11.45 2.36 -16.98
C PHE A 201 -10.43 2.90 -17.98
N SER A 202 -9.94 4.12 -17.78
CA SER A 202 -8.89 4.66 -18.65
C SER A 202 -7.56 3.92 -18.46
N GLN A 203 -6.72 3.90 -19.50
CA GLN A 203 -5.39 3.29 -19.44
C GLN A 203 -4.53 3.90 -18.32
N GLU A 204 -4.65 5.21 -18.05
CA GLU A 204 -3.95 5.90 -16.97
C GLU A 204 -4.35 5.34 -15.60
N TYR A 205 -5.66 5.24 -15.33
CA TYR A 205 -6.14 4.74 -14.05
C TYR A 205 -5.85 3.25 -13.87
N PHE A 206 -5.95 2.46 -14.94
CA PHE A 206 -5.56 1.06 -14.90
C PHE A 206 -4.06 0.89 -14.60
N LYS A 207 -3.18 1.64 -15.28
CA LYS A 207 -1.73 1.65 -15.00
C LYS A 207 -1.46 2.02 -13.53
N TRP A 208 -2.11 3.06 -13.00
CA TRP A 208 -2.00 3.43 -11.58
C TRP A 208 -2.43 2.29 -10.64
N ALA A 209 -3.58 1.67 -10.91
CA ALA A 209 -4.11 0.59 -10.09
C ALA A 209 -3.22 -0.66 -10.15
N TRP A 210 -2.73 -1.02 -11.34
CA TRP A 210 -1.83 -2.15 -11.54
C TRP A 210 -0.53 -2.01 -10.74
N PHE A 211 0.06 -0.81 -10.72
CA PHE A 211 1.22 -0.52 -9.88
C PHE A 211 0.89 -0.52 -8.38
N THR A 212 -0.31 -0.08 -8.02
CA THR A 212 -0.78 -0.16 -6.64
C THR A 212 -0.84 -1.60 -6.18
N VAL A 213 -1.48 -2.48 -6.95
CA VAL A 213 -1.57 -3.91 -6.61
C VAL A 213 -0.19 -4.53 -6.51
N ASN A 214 0.69 -4.38 -7.51
CA ASN A 214 2.05 -4.95 -7.46
C ASN A 214 2.86 -4.57 -6.22
N SER A 215 2.75 -3.31 -5.82
CA SER A 215 3.63 -2.75 -4.78
C SER A 215 3.08 -2.90 -3.38
N ARG A 216 1.80 -3.28 -3.23
CA ARG A 216 1.07 -3.25 -1.95
C ARG A 216 0.30 -4.52 -1.63
N SER A 217 0.19 -5.44 -2.58
CA SER A 217 -0.46 -6.70 -2.31
C SER A 217 0.34 -7.53 -1.31
N VAL A 218 -0.37 -8.15 -0.38
CA VAL A 218 0.18 -9.16 0.51
C VAL A 218 -0.14 -10.55 -0.03
N TYR A 219 0.71 -11.52 0.29
CA TYR A 219 0.43 -12.91 -0.02
C TYR A 219 -0.69 -13.43 0.88
N LEU A 220 -1.74 -13.98 0.27
CA LEU A 220 -2.85 -14.65 0.93
C LEU A 220 -2.93 -16.07 0.35
N SER A 221 -2.67 -17.10 1.15
CA SER A 221 -2.61 -18.47 0.65
C SER A 221 -3.91 -18.87 -0.07
N PRO A 222 -3.85 -19.48 -1.27
CA PRO A 222 -5.05 -19.98 -1.95
C PRO A 222 -5.87 -20.98 -1.12
N LEU A 223 -5.26 -21.61 -0.11
CA LEU A 223 -5.92 -22.56 0.80
C LEU A 223 -6.91 -21.88 1.76
N VAL A 224 -6.66 -20.61 2.11
CA VAL A 224 -7.50 -19.82 3.04
C VAL A 224 -8.26 -18.71 2.31
N ASN A 225 -7.98 -18.52 1.03
CA ASN A 225 -8.69 -17.57 0.20
C ASN A 225 -10.04 -18.17 -0.19
N ASP A 226 -11.08 -17.34 -0.18
CA ASP A 226 -12.41 -17.80 -0.55
C ASP A 226 -12.40 -18.25 -2.03
N SER A 227 -13.04 -19.38 -2.30
CA SER A 227 -13.25 -19.82 -3.69
C SER A 227 -14.15 -18.81 -4.41
N CYS A 228 -13.81 -18.53 -5.67
CA CYS A 228 -14.59 -17.66 -6.55
C CYS A 228 -14.75 -18.32 -7.93
N ASN A 229 -15.85 -18.01 -8.60
CA ASN A 229 -16.16 -18.54 -9.93
C ASN A 229 -15.55 -17.71 -11.08
N ILE A 230 -14.67 -16.76 -10.77
CA ILE A 230 -13.97 -15.96 -11.78
C ILE A 230 -12.85 -16.82 -12.39
N ASN A 231 -12.73 -16.80 -13.73
CA ASN A 231 -11.69 -17.50 -14.45
C ASN A 231 -10.33 -16.81 -14.27
N LEU A 232 -9.45 -17.42 -13.45
CA LEU A 232 -8.13 -16.88 -13.14
C LEU A 232 -7.03 -17.50 -14.01
N THR A 233 -6.07 -16.68 -14.46
CA THR A 233 -4.85 -17.17 -15.14
C THR A 233 -3.75 -17.59 -14.16
N ASP A 234 -3.87 -17.21 -12.89
CA ASP A 234 -2.89 -17.44 -11.82
C ASP A 234 -3.57 -17.93 -10.53
N ALA A 235 -2.75 -18.30 -9.55
CA ALA A 235 -3.27 -18.67 -8.23
C ALA A 235 -3.86 -17.45 -7.53
N ASN A 236 -5.06 -17.60 -6.96
CA ASN A 236 -5.73 -16.59 -6.12
C ASN A 236 -4.96 -16.40 -4.80
N SER A 237 -3.82 -15.71 -4.88
CA SER A 237 -2.75 -15.76 -3.88
C SER A 237 -2.37 -14.39 -3.31
N ILE A 238 -3.09 -13.34 -3.71
CA ILE A 238 -2.80 -11.97 -3.29
C ILE A 238 -4.07 -11.23 -2.85
N ALA A 239 -3.89 -10.26 -1.97
CA ALA A 239 -4.92 -9.34 -1.51
C ALA A 239 -4.32 -7.96 -1.25
N LEU A 240 -5.11 -6.89 -1.33
CA LEU A 240 -4.73 -5.63 -0.70
C LEU A 240 -5.23 -5.63 0.74
N ALA A 241 -4.34 -5.24 1.65
CA ALA A 241 -4.58 -5.18 3.08
C ALA A 241 -4.42 -3.73 3.54
N PRO A 242 -5.52 -2.96 3.63
CA PRO A 242 -5.47 -1.57 4.10
C PRO A 242 -4.67 -1.46 5.41
N PHE A 243 -3.90 -0.39 5.55
CA PHE A 243 -2.93 -0.12 6.64
C PHE A 243 -1.66 -0.97 6.62
N LEU A 244 -1.75 -2.27 6.32
CA LEU A 244 -0.59 -3.16 6.35
C LEU A 244 0.47 -2.79 5.31
N ASP A 245 0.00 -2.32 4.16
CA ASP A 245 0.81 -1.81 3.05
C ASP A 245 1.56 -0.50 3.36
N MET A 246 1.34 0.10 4.53
CA MET A 246 2.12 1.23 5.04
C MET A 246 3.41 0.79 5.75
N ILE A 247 3.60 -0.51 6.03
CA ILE A 247 4.85 -1.02 6.60
C ILE A 247 5.85 -1.24 5.46
N ASN A 248 6.95 -0.48 5.50
CA ASN A 248 7.97 -0.56 4.45
C ASN A 248 8.76 -1.87 4.51
N HIS A 249 9.20 -2.34 3.33
CA HIS A 249 10.04 -3.53 3.21
C HIS A 249 11.47 -3.29 3.74
N SER A 250 12.09 -4.34 4.27
CA SER A 250 13.51 -4.41 4.59
C SER A 250 14.03 -5.83 4.31
N ASP A 251 15.25 -5.93 3.79
CA ASP A 251 16.01 -7.18 3.64
C ASP A 251 16.22 -7.93 4.97
N ARG A 252 16.12 -7.22 6.10
CA ARG A 252 16.24 -7.79 7.44
C ARG A 252 14.91 -8.23 8.03
N ALA A 253 13.79 -7.82 7.43
CA ALA A 253 12.47 -8.20 7.91
C ALA A 253 12.29 -9.71 7.73
N LYS A 254 11.83 -10.37 8.79
CA LYS A 254 11.43 -11.77 8.75
C LYS A 254 10.05 -11.83 9.35
N VAL A 255 9.09 -12.36 8.60
CA VAL A 255 7.69 -12.39 9.02
C VAL A 255 7.06 -13.75 8.69
N ASN A 256 6.08 -14.13 9.50
CA ASN A 256 5.14 -15.18 9.18
C ASN A 256 3.77 -14.55 8.93
N VAL A 257 3.10 -15.01 7.88
CA VAL A 257 1.70 -14.70 7.61
C VAL A 257 0.86 -15.76 8.30
N LEU A 258 -0.12 -15.32 9.08
CA LEU A 258 -1.06 -16.17 9.78
C LEU A 258 -2.48 -15.83 9.34
N PHE A 259 -3.30 -16.85 9.17
CA PHE A 259 -4.74 -16.69 8.97
C PHE A 259 -5.48 -17.41 10.09
N ASP A 260 -6.27 -16.66 10.86
CA ASP A 260 -7.13 -17.20 11.91
C ASP A 260 -8.51 -17.48 11.30
N GLU A 261 -8.82 -18.75 11.11
CA GLU A 261 -10.11 -19.21 10.58
C GLU A 261 -11.29 -18.89 11.50
N THR A 262 -11.06 -18.85 12.82
CA THR A 262 -12.14 -18.65 13.81
C THR A 262 -12.62 -17.21 13.79
N ASN A 263 -11.67 -16.27 13.83
CA ASN A 263 -11.97 -14.84 13.81
C ASN A 263 -11.94 -14.24 12.40
N ARG A 264 -11.68 -15.07 11.37
CA ARG A 264 -11.43 -14.68 9.98
C ARG A 264 -10.51 -13.45 9.89
N SER A 265 -9.28 -13.58 10.38
CA SER A 265 -8.32 -12.46 10.38
C SER A 265 -6.99 -12.82 9.71
N TYR A 266 -6.45 -11.87 8.96
CA TYR A 266 -5.13 -11.94 8.33
C TYR A 266 -4.13 -11.20 9.19
N SER A 267 -3.08 -11.89 9.64
CA SER A 267 -2.10 -11.34 10.58
C SER A 267 -0.67 -11.47 10.08
N ILE A 268 0.14 -10.44 10.33
CA ILE A 268 1.60 -10.49 10.14
C ILE A 268 2.26 -10.59 11.51
N MET A 269 2.99 -11.68 11.72
CA MET A 269 3.85 -11.89 12.88
C MET A 269 5.30 -11.59 12.51
N THR A 270 6.00 -10.78 13.30
CA THR A 270 7.44 -10.59 13.11
C THR A 270 8.24 -11.73 13.72
N LEU A 271 9.35 -12.13 13.08
CA LEU A 271 10.33 -13.09 13.62
C LEU A 271 11.58 -12.39 14.16
N VAL A 272 11.62 -11.05 14.10
CA VAL A 272 12.71 -10.20 14.59
C VAL A 272 12.16 -9.07 15.46
N PRO A 273 12.93 -8.54 16.42
CA PRO A 273 12.48 -7.42 17.24
C PRO A 273 12.54 -6.08 16.48
N TYR A 274 11.71 -5.11 16.91
CA TYR A 274 11.71 -3.71 16.45
C TYR A 274 11.72 -2.72 17.62
#